data_AF-A0A4Q3NFP8-F1
#
_entry.id   AF-A0A4Q3NFP8-F1
#
_cell.length_a   1.000
_cell.length_b   1.000
_cell.length_c   1.000
_cell.angle_alpha   90.00
_cell.angle_beta   90.00
_cell.angle_gamma   90.00
#
_symmetry.space_group_name_H-M   'P 1'
#
loop_
_entity.id
_entity.type
_entity.pdbx_description
1 polymer ?
#
loop_
_entity_poly.entity_id
_entity_poly.type
_entity_poly.pdbx_seq_one_letter_code
_entity_poly.pdbx_strand_id
1 'polypeptide(L)'
;MQRRFTLKALTAAVALASAGLPAFAQSKDTIKVGILHSLSGTMAISETVLKDTVLMAIDEINAKGGVLGKKLEPVIVDPASNWPLFAEKTKQLLGQD
;
A
#
# COMPACT_ATOMS: atom_id res chain seq x y z
N MET A 1 -31.79 45.48 -1.73
CA MET A 1 -30.40 45.12 -1.31
C MET A 1 -30.30 43.80 -0.53
N GLN A 2 -31.38 43.29 0.10
CA GLN A 2 -31.36 42.08 0.94
C GLN A 2 -31.19 40.73 0.20
N ARG A 3 -31.59 40.62 -1.07
CA ARG A 3 -31.46 39.38 -1.88
C ARG A 3 -30.02 38.97 -2.23
N ARG A 4 -29.10 39.94 -2.27
CA ARG A 4 -27.67 39.67 -2.51
C ARG A 4 -26.96 39.18 -1.25
N PHE A 5 -27.53 39.47 -0.08
CA PHE A 5 -27.00 39.04 1.20
C PHE A 5 -27.32 37.56 1.47
N THR A 6 -28.53 37.13 1.12
CA THR A 6 -28.96 35.73 1.25
C THR A 6 -28.20 34.80 0.30
N LEU A 7 -27.90 35.22 -0.93
CA LEU A 7 -27.05 34.41 -1.84
C LEU A 7 -25.62 34.24 -1.31
N LYS A 8 -25.03 35.30 -0.72
CA LYS A 8 -23.67 35.24 -0.16
C LYS A 8 -23.61 34.39 1.11
N ALA A 9 -24.64 34.42 1.93
CA ALA A 9 -24.76 33.58 3.13
C ALA A 9 -24.88 32.09 2.78
N LEU A 10 -25.60 31.75 1.71
CA LEU A 10 -25.78 30.37 1.27
C LEU A 10 -24.48 29.77 0.71
N THR A 11 -23.68 30.54 -0.03
CA THR A 11 -22.36 30.09 -0.51
C THR A 11 -21.34 29.90 0.62
N ALA A 12 -21.43 30.70 1.70
CA ALA A 12 -20.55 30.54 2.86
C ALA A 12 -20.91 29.28 3.68
N ALA A 13 -22.20 28.92 3.76
CA ALA A 13 -22.65 27.71 4.46
C ALA A 13 -22.23 26.41 3.75
N VAL A 14 -22.20 26.40 2.41
CA VAL A 14 -21.73 25.23 1.64
C VAL A 14 -20.21 25.04 1.76
N ALA A 15 -19.43 26.13 1.81
CA ALA A 15 -17.98 26.05 1.98
C ALA A 15 -17.56 25.54 3.38
N LEU A 16 -18.36 25.85 4.41
CA LEU A 16 -18.16 25.33 5.77
C LEU A 16 -18.61 23.88 5.93
N ALA A 17 -19.60 23.43 5.14
CA ALA A 17 -20.05 22.03 5.16
C ALA A 17 -19.05 21.06 4.51
N SER A 18 -18.22 21.52 3.56
CA SER A 18 -17.16 20.71 2.94
C SER A 18 -15.89 20.56 3.80
N ALA A 19 -15.74 21.34 4.86
CA ALA A 19 -14.56 21.31 5.74
C ALA A 19 -14.71 20.36 6.95
N GLY A 20 -15.90 19.76 7.13
CA GLY A 20 -16.27 19.01 8.33
C GLY A 20 -16.27 17.49 8.21
N LEU A 21 -15.96 16.92 7.05
CA LEU A 21 -15.66 15.49 7.01
C LEU A 21 -14.31 15.31 7.72
N PRO A 22 -14.23 14.52 8.80
CA PRO A 22 -12.93 14.12 9.30
C PRO A 22 -12.27 13.38 8.12
N ALA A 23 -11.30 14.02 7.48
CA ALA A 23 -10.27 13.30 6.77
C ALA A 23 -9.68 12.40 7.85
N PHE A 24 -10.11 11.15 7.88
CA PHE A 24 -9.50 10.13 8.69
C PHE A 24 -8.05 10.08 8.23
N ALA A 25 -7.22 10.89 8.89
CA ALA A 25 -5.79 10.71 8.93
C ALA A 25 -5.58 9.41 9.71
N GLN A 26 -5.92 8.28 9.08
CA GLN A 26 -5.45 6.98 9.52
C GLN A 26 -3.93 7.10 9.52
N SER A 27 -3.31 6.83 10.66
CA SER A 27 -1.88 6.58 10.71
C SER A 27 -1.55 5.65 9.54
N LYS A 28 -0.62 6.08 8.69
CA LYS A 28 -0.17 5.36 7.50
C LYS A 28 0.64 4.12 7.89
N ASP A 29 0.14 3.31 8.80
CA ASP A 29 0.73 2.03 9.11
C ASP A 29 0.36 1.10 7.96
N THR A 30 1.30 0.95 7.04
CA THR A 30 1.26 -0.03 5.96
C THR A 30 1.41 -1.44 6.55
N ILE A 31 0.96 -2.44 5.80
CA ILE A 31 1.24 -3.84 6.09
C ILE A 31 2.40 -4.24 5.17
N LYS A 32 3.59 -4.44 5.75
CA LYS A 32 4.74 -4.96 5.00
C LYS A 32 4.45 -6.40 4.55
N VAL A 33 4.72 -6.68 3.27
CA VAL A 33 4.57 -8.01 2.67
C VAL A 33 5.92 -8.45 2.10
N GLY A 34 6.57 -9.39 2.78
CA GLY A 34 7.82 -9.98 2.31
C GLY A 34 7.60 -10.87 1.08
N ILE A 35 8.30 -10.57 -0.01
CA ILE A 35 8.27 -11.33 -1.26
C ILE A 35 9.65 -11.96 -1.44
N LEU A 36 9.76 -13.23 -1.10
CA LEU A 36 10.98 -14.01 -1.27
C LEU A 36 10.85 -14.86 -2.54
N HIS A 37 11.33 -14.30 -3.65
CA HIS A 37 11.44 -14.99 -4.92
C HIS A 37 12.90 -14.98 -5.37
N SER A 38 13.37 -16.08 -5.94
CA SER A 38 14.71 -16.17 -6.54
C SER A 38 14.76 -15.27 -7.77
N LEU A 39 15.31 -14.08 -7.63
CA LEU A 39 15.51 -13.14 -8.75
C LEU A 39 16.86 -13.36 -9.43
N SER A 40 17.72 -14.15 -8.80
CA SER A 40 18.93 -14.72 -9.36
C SER A 40 18.99 -16.25 -9.14
N GLY A 41 19.98 -16.91 -9.74
CA GLY A 41 20.13 -18.36 -9.68
C GLY A 41 19.28 -19.10 -10.72
N THR A 42 19.12 -20.41 -10.52
CA THR A 42 18.50 -21.31 -11.52
C THR A 42 17.00 -21.07 -11.72
N MET A 43 16.31 -20.47 -10.73
CA MET A 43 14.88 -20.20 -10.77
C MET A 43 14.53 -18.77 -11.21
N ALA A 44 15.51 -17.93 -11.54
CA ALA A 44 15.31 -16.52 -11.87
C ALA A 44 14.28 -16.27 -12.97
N ILE A 45 14.31 -17.06 -14.05
CA ILE A 45 13.41 -16.90 -15.19
C ILE A 45 11.95 -17.15 -14.79
N SER A 46 11.68 -18.25 -14.07
CA SER A 46 10.33 -18.59 -13.63
C SER A 46 9.83 -17.65 -12.54
N GLU A 47 10.68 -17.27 -11.59
CA GLU A 47 10.25 -16.54 -10.41
C GLU A 47 10.15 -15.02 -10.61
N THR A 48 10.78 -14.46 -11.65
CA THR A 48 10.60 -13.04 -12.03
C THR A 48 9.13 -12.74 -12.35
N VAL A 49 8.49 -13.61 -13.14
CA VAL A 49 7.07 -13.46 -13.52
C VAL A 49 6.15 -13.62 -12.30
N LEU A 50 6.51 -14.50 -11.35
CA LEU A 50 5.78 -14.63 -10.09
C LEU A 50 5.87 -13.34 -9.26
N LYS A 51 7.07 -12.78 -9.09
CA LYS A 51 7.26 -11.50 -8.40
C LYS A 51 6.43 -10.39 -9.05
N ASP A 52 6.44 -10.27 -10.38
CA ASP A 52 5.63 -9.27 -11.09
C ASP A 52 4.12 -9.48 -10.86
N THR A 53 3.67 -10.73 -10.86
CA THR A 53 2.26 -11.07 -10.59
C THR A 53 1.85 -10.69 -9.17
N VAL A 54 2.72 -10.91 -8.18
CA VAL A 54 2.47 -10.51 -6.79
C VAL A 54 2.41 -8.99 -6.66
N LEU A 55 3.31 -8.25 -7.32
CA LEU A 55 3.26 -6.78 -7.32
C LEU A 55 1.98 -6.25 -7.95
N MET A 56 1.56 -6.81 -9.09
CA MET A 56 0.28 -6.48 -9.72
C MET A 56 -0.90 -6.73 -8.77
N ALA A 57 -0.93 -7.86 -8.06
CA ALA A 57 -1.98 -8.16 -7.09
C ALA A 57 -1.98 -7.18 -5.91
N ILE A 58 -0.80 -6.79 -5.41
CA ILE A 58 -0.66 -5.79 -4.35
C ILE A 58 -1.21 -4.44 -4.81
N ASP A 59 -0.88 -4.02 -6.03
CA ASP A 59 -1.37 -2.76 -6.60
C ASP A 59 -2.90 -2.75 -6.73
N GLU A 60 -3.49 -3.85 -7.19
CA GLU A 60 -4.95 -4.00 -7.27
C GLU A 60 -5.63 -3.94 -5.89
N ILE A 61 -5.07 -4.65 -4.90
CA ILE A 61 -5.58 -4.65 -3.52
C ILE A 61 -5.49 -3.23 -2.94
N ASN A 62 -4.36 -2.57 -3.13
CA ASN A 62 -4.15 -1.20 -2.71
C ASN A 62 -5.13 -0.26 -3.39
N ALA A 63 -5.36 -0.37 -4.70
CA ALA A 63 -6.33 0.44 -5.43
C ALA A 63 -7.76 0.28 -4.87
N LYS A 64 -8.09 -0.90 -4.33
CA LYS A 64 -9.39 -1.20 -3.68
C LYS A 64 -9.49 -0.80 -2.21
N GLY A 65 -8.51 -0.04 -1.70
CA GLY A 65 -8.51 0.45 -0.31
C GLY A 65 -7.63 -0.35 0.65
N GLY A 66 -6.88 -1.33 0.14
CA GLY A 66 -5.97 -2.14 0.95
C GLY A 66 -6.68 -3.20 1.79
N VAL A 67 -6.02 -3.68 2.84
CA VAL A 67 -6.54 -4.67 3.78
C VAL A 67 -6.90 -3.97 5.08
N LEU A 68 -8.18 -4.01 5.47
CA LEU A 68 -8.69 -3.32 6.67
C LEU A 68 -8.36 -1.80 6.68
N GLY A 69 -8.34 -1.18 5.49
CA GLY A 69 -7.99 0.23 5.30
C GLY A 69 -6.48 0.53 5.29
N LYS A 70 -5.62 -0.48 5.44
CA LYS A 70 -4.15 -0.34 5.40
C LYS A 70 -3.61 -0.76 4.04
N LYS A 71 -2.69 0.04 3.49
CA LYS A 71 -2.00 -0.31 2.24
C LYS A 71 -0.96 -1.38 2.48
N LEU A 72 -0.83 -2.30 1.54
CA LEU A 72 0.26 -3.28 1.49
C LEU A 72 1.53 -2.61 0.96
N GLU A 73 2.65 -2.85 1.61
CA GLU A 73 3.98 -2.38 1.22
C GLU A 73 4.86 -3.60 0.87
N PRO A 74 5.20 -3.81 -0.41
CA PRO A 74 6.01 -4.96 -0.80
C PRO A 74 7.47 -4.78 -0.37
N VAL A 75 8.04 -5.80 0.26
CA VAL A 75 9.47 -5.89 0.59
C VAL A 75 10.06 -7.05 -0.19
N ILE A 76 10.82 -6.76 -1.24
CA ILE A 76 11.36 -7.76 -2.16
C ILE A 76 12.76 -8.17 -1.71
N VAL A 77 12.99 -9.47 -1.60
CA VAL A 77 14.31 -10.03 -1.25
C VAL A 77 14.64 -11.18 -2.18
N ASP A 78 15.88 -11.22 -2.68
CA ASP A 78 16.38 -12.27 -3.58
C ASP A 78 17.19 -13.34 -2.81
N PRO A 79 16.70 -14.59 -2.70
CA PRO A 79 17.42 -15.69 -2.08
C PRO A 79 18.27 -16.51 -3.07
N ALA A 80 18.38 -16.12 -4.34
CA ALA A 80 19.29 -16.69 -5.33
C ALA A 80 19.15 -18.22 -5.57
N SER A 81 17.93 -18.77 -5.49
CA SER A 81 17.68 -20.23 -5.57
C SER A 81 18.42 -21.05 -4.50
N ASN A 82 18.75 -20.42 -3.37
CA ASN A 82 19.55 -21.01 -2.31
C ASN A 82 18.71 -21.21 -1.03
N TRP A 83 18.47 -22.47 -0.67
CA TRP A 83 17.64 -22.85 0.49
C TRP A 83 18.10 -22.21 1.82
N PRO A 84 19.39 -22.22 2.19
CA PRO A 84 19.87 -21.49 3.35
C PRO A 84 19.54 -19.99 3.33
N LEU A 85 19.72 -19.31 2.18
CA LEU A 85 19.39 -17.89 2.06
C LEU A 85 17.90 -17.63 2.26
N PHE A 86 17.00 -18.49 1.76
CA PHE A 86 15.56 -18.36 2.06
C PHE A 86 15.30 -18.31 3.57
N ALA A 87 15.90 -19.23 4.34
CA ALA A 87 15.73 -19.27 5.80
C ALA A 87 16.33 -18.04 6.49
N GLU A 88 17.51 -17.59 6.06
CA GLU A 88 18.16 -16.38 6.58
C GLU A 88 17.31 -15.13 6.32
N LYS A 89 16.90 -14.92 5.07
CA LYS A 89 16.11 -13.75 4.65
C LYS A 89 14.73 -13.75 5.28
N THR A 90 14.11 -14.92 5.46
CA THR A 90 12.84 -15.03 6.21
C THR A 90 13.02 -14.56 7.65
N LYS A 91 14.09 -14.99 8.34
CA LYS A 91 14.37 -14.54 9.71
C LYS A 91 14.64 -13.03 9.78
N GLN A 92 15.34 -12.48 8.79
CA GLN A 92 15.57 -11.04 8.69
C GLN A 92 14.24 -10.28 8.59
N LEU A 93 13.35 -10.68 7.68
CA LEU A 93 12.04 -10.04 7.49
C LEU A 93 11.11 -10.17 8.70
N LEU A 94 11.23 -11.24 9.48
CA LEU A 94 10.44 -11.44 10.69
C LEU A 94 11.02 -10.72 11.92
N GLY A 95 12.33 -10.52 11.97
CA GLY A 95 13.05 -10.05 13.16
C GLY A 95 13.59 -8.63 13.08
N GLN A 96 13.70 -8.05 11.89
CA GLN A 96 14.19 -6.71 11.64
C GLN A 96 13.23 -5.99 10.68
N ASP A 97 12.07 -5.58 11.17
CA ASP A 97 11.22 -4.56 10.53
C ASP A 97 10.07 -4.07 11.41
#